data_AF-A0A2V6C7G6-F1
#
_entry.id   AF-A0A2V6C7G6-F1
#
_cell.length_a   1.000
_cell.length_b   1.000
_cell.length_c   1.000
_cell.angle_alpha   90.00
_cell.angle_beta   90.00
_cell.angle_gamma   90.00
#
_symmetry.space_group_name_H-M   'P 1'
#
loop_
_entity.id
_entity.type
_entity.pdbx_description
1 polymer ?
#
loop_
_entity_poly.entity_id
_entity_poly.type
_entity_poly.pdbx_seq_one_letter_code
_entity_poly.pdbx_strand_id
1 'polypeptide(L)'
;MHLPTITSHKKHAWIFVVIVGAALSVGLFFIGRYTARNGTPRQSEAATTLPQKSIAVLPFDNLSRDPDNAYFAEGVQDEILTRLAKVADLKVISRTSTQRFKSAPSDLREIAKQLGVMHIVEGSVQKANDQVRVNVQLI
;
A
#
# COMPACT_ATOMS: atom_id res chain seq x y z
N MET A 1 43.17 51.64 -51.92
CA MET A 1 42.90 50.52 -52.84
C MET A 1 42.70 49.27 -51.97
N HIS A 2 41.45 48.80 -51.94
CA HIS A 2 40.87 47.56 -51.40
C HIS A 2 41.66 46.68 -50.40
N LEU A 3 41.07 46.47 -49.22
CA LEU A 3 41.06 45.19 -48.49
C LEU A 3 39.66 44.57 -48.68
N PRO A 4 39.55 43.25 -48.93
CA PRO A 4 38.72 42.49 -48.00
C PRO A 4 39.12 41.01 -47.76
N THR A 5 38.51 40.47 -46.70
CA THR A 5 38.18 39.05 -46.41
C THR A 5 39.32 38.12 -45.96
N ILE A 6 39.15 37.22 -45.00
CA ILE A 6 38.10 36.18 -44.89
C ILE A 6 37.78 35.83 -43.42
N THR A 7 36.49 35.70 -43.11
CA THR A 7 35.92 35.10 -41.89
C THR A 7 35.83 33.58 -42.04
N SER A 8 36.19 32.78 -41.01
CA SER A 8 35.95 31.33 -41.02
C SER A 8 35.41 30.78 -39.68
N HIS A 9 34.14 30.37 -39.76
CA HIS A 9 33.45 29.22 -39.17
C HIS A 9 33.57 28.87 -37.68
N LYS A 10 32.46 29.10 -36.94
CA LYS A 10 32.11 28.41 -35.68
C LYS A 10 30.68 27.85 -35.72
N LYS A 11 30.39 26.94 -36.66
CA LYS A 11 29.04 26.35 -36.80
C LYS A 11 28.78 25.10 -35.94
N HIS A 12 29.81 24.55 -35.30
CA HIS A 12 29.68 23.32 -34.49
C HIS A 12 29.81 23.55 -32.98
N ALA A 13 30.17 24.77 -32.54
CA ALA A 13 30.31 25.09 -31.12
C ALA A 13 28.96 25.05 -30.36
N TRP A 14 27.85 25.34 -31.05
CA TRP A 14 26.53 25.34 -30.44
C TRP A 14 25.97 23.93 -30.19
N ILE A 15 26.39 22.94 -30.98
CA ILE A 15 25.94 21.55 -30.86
C ILE A 15 26.43 20.95 -29.53
N PHE A 16 27.64 21.28 -29.10
CA PHE A 16 28.18 20.83 -27.81
C PHE A 16 27.39 21.38 -26.62
N VAL A 17 26.87 22.60 -26.70
CA VAL A 17 26.07 23.22 -25.63
C VAL A 17 24.75 22.47 -25.45
N VAL A 18 24.12 22.05 -26.56
CA VAL A 18 22.85 21.30 -26.54
C VAL A 18 23.05 19.88 -25.96
N ILE A 19 24.14 19.20 -26.34
CA ILE A 19 24.44 17.84 -25.86
C ILE A 19 24.74 17.84 -24.35
N VAL A 20 25.52 18.82 -23.86
CA VAL A 20 25.84 18.93 -22.43
C VAL A 20 24.59 19.25 -21.59
N GLY A 21 23.70 20.11 -22.09
CA GLY A 21 22.43 20.41 -21.42
C GLY A 21 21.49 19.20 -21.33
N ALA A 22 21.40 18.40 -22.40
CA ALA A 22 20.59 17.18 -22.42
C ALA A 22 21.10 16.11 -21.44
N ALA A 23 22.42 15.90 -21.36
CA ALA A 23 23.03 14.94 -20.44
C ALA A 23 22.78 15.31 -18.97
N LEU A 24 22.87 16.60 -18.63
CA LEU A 24 22.59 17.10 -17.27
C LEU A 24 21.10 16.93 -16.89
N SER A 25 20.20 17.12 -17.86
CA SER A 25 18.75 16.97 -17.65
C SER A 25 18.35 15.52 -17.36
N VAL A 26 18.95 14.55 -18.07
CA VAL A 26 18.69 13.12 -17.83
C VAL A 26 19.29 12.68 -16.49
N GLY A 27 20.49 13.15 -16.14
CA GLY A 27 21.12 12.86 -14.85
C GLY A 27 20.26 13.36 -13.67
N LEU A 28 19.78 14.60 -13.71
CA LEU A 28 18.91 15.15 -12.67
C LEU A 28 17.55 14.45 -12.61
N PHE A 29 16.99 14.04 -13.75
CA PHE A 29 15.72 13.32 -13.80
C PHE A 29 15.80 11.92 -13.20
N PHE A 30 16.90 11.19 -13.45
CA PHE A 30 17.13 9.88 -12.85
C PHE A 30 17.48 9.97 -11.35
N ILE A 31 18.27 10.97 -10.93
CA ILE A 31 18.58 11.21 -9.52
C ILE A 31 17.34 11.66 -8.74
N GLY A 32 16.54 12.58 -9.28
CA GLY A 32 15.32 13.05 -8.65
C GLY A 32 14.26 11.96 -8.49
N ARG A 33 14.23 10.95 -9.37
CA ARG A 33 13.35 9.78 -9.20
C ARG A 33 13.89 8.75 -8.22
N TYR A 34 15.20 8.63 -8.05
CA TYR A 34 15.79 7.68 -7.09
C TYR A 34 15.74 8.19 -5.64
N THR A 35 15.86 9.49 -5.41
CA THR A 35 15.80 10.08 -4.06
C THR A 35 14.37 10.31 -3.56
N ALA A 36 13.38 10.37 -4.46
CA ALA A 36 11.97 10.54 -4.10
C ALA A 36 11.29 9.28 -3.52
N ARG A 37 12.02 8.18 -3.29
CA ARG A 37 11.49 6.95 -2.66
C ARG A 37 11.84 6.78 -1.17
N ASN A 38 12.54 7.72 -0.56
CA ASN A 38 12.80 7.64 0.89
C ASN A 38 11.88 8.60 1.63
N GLY A 39 10.78 8.02 2.13
CA GLY A 39 9.81 8.71 2.96
C GLY A 39 10.48 9.37 4.16
N THR A 40 10.47 10.70 4.15
CA THR A 40 10.54 11.48 5.38
C THR A 40 9.14 11.42 5.99
N PRO A 41 8.95 10.78 7.16
CA PRO A 41 7.72 10.98 7.89
C PRO A 41 7.74 12.44 8.33
N ARG A 42 6.90 13.28 7.69
CA ARG A 42 6.57 14.59 8.23
C ARG A 42 5.88 14.34 9.56
N GLN A 43 6.67 14.46 10.62
CA GLN A 43 6.24 14.66 11.97
C GLN A 43 5.63 16.07 12.05
N SER A 44 4.38 16.19 11.61
CA SER A 44 3.53 17.35 11.83
C SER A 44 2.08 16.94 11.61
N GLU A 45 1.44 16.52 12.69
CA GLU A 45 0.28 17.22 13.24
C GLU A 45 -0.32 16.35 14.34
N ALA A 46 -0.41 16.93 15.54
CA ALA A 46 -1.19 16.41 16.66
C ALA A 46 -2.69 16.58 16.36
N ALA A 47 -3.13 15.95 15.28
CA ALA A 47 -4.51 15.61 14.99
C ALA A 47 -4.48 14.12 14.68
N THR A 48 -5.32 13.35 15.37
CA THR A 48 -5.49 11.89 15.31
C THR A 48 -5.57 11.37 13.86
N THR A 49 -4.43 11.26 13.19
CA THR A 49 -4.33 10.78 11.82
C THR A 49 -4.14 9.29 11.92
N LEU A 50 -5.18 8.55 11.55
CA LEU A 50 -5.14 7.10 11.41
C LEU A 50 -3.87 6.73 10.63
N PRO A 51 -3.05 5.78 11.11
CA PRO A 51 -1.86 5.37 10.39
C PRO A 51 -2.24 5.01 8.95
N GLN A 52 -1.68 5.73 7.98
CA GLN A 52 -2.15 5.72 6.58
C GLN A 52 -2.12 4.33 5.94
N LYS A 53 -1.30 3.41 6.49
CA LYS A 53 -1.24 1.99 6.12
C LYS A 53 -1.61 1.15 7.35
N SER A 54 -2.89 0.92 7.56
CA SER A 54 -3.38 0.13 8.68
C SER A 54 -4.57 -0.73 8.28
N ILE A 55 -4.60 -1.96 8.79
CA ILE A 55 -5.58 -2.97 8.43
C ILE A 55 -6.06 -3.74 9.65
N ALA A 56 -7.35 -4.01 9.71
CA ALA A 56 -7.93 -4.95 10.65
C ALA A 56 -8.55 -6.13 9.89
N VAL A 57 -8.45 -7.33 10.47
CA VAL A 57 -9.12 -8.53 9.93
C VAL A 57 -10.22 -8.90 10.92
N LEU A 58 -11.47 -8.73 10.50
CA LEU A 58 -12.62 -9.12 11.31
C LEU A 58 -12.72 -10.65 11.38
N PRO A 59 -13.37 -11.20 12.42
CA PRO A 59 -13.66 -12.62 12.48
C PRO A 59 -14.45 -13.05 11.24
N PHE A 60 -13.99 -14.12 10.58
CA PHE A 60 -14.66 -14.63 9.39
C PHE A 60 -15.94 -15.37 9.76
N ASP A 61 -16.99 -15.16 8.98
CA ASP A 61 -18.26 -15.88 9.15
C ASP A 61 -18.09 -17.35 8.78
N ASN A 62 -18.54 -18.26 9.64
CA ASN A 62 -18.64 -19.67 9.31
C ASN A 62 -20.01 -19.95 8.67
N LEU A 63 -20.03 -20.16 7.35
CA LEU A 63 -21.23 -20.52 6.59
C LEU A 63 -21.38 -22.04 6.39
N SER A 64 -20.58 -22.83 7.10
CA SER A 64 -20.68 -24.30 7.10
C SER A 64 -21.88 -24.72 7.96
N ARG A 65 -22.56 -25.81 7.56
CA ARG A 65 -23.70 -26.36 8.32
C ARG A 65 -23.30 -27.05 9.60
N ASP A 66 -22.09 -27.60 9.61
CA ASP A 66 -21.54 -28.35 10.73
C ASP A 66 -20.65 -27.41 11.59
N PRO A 67 -21.01 -27.21 12.88
CA PRO A 67 -20.31 -26.31 13.79
C PRO A 67 -18.87 -26.76 14.07
N ASP A 68 -18.55 -28.05 13.90
CA ASP A 68 -17.20 -28.55 14.06
C ASP A 68 -16.26 -27.94 13.02
N ASN A 69 -16.76 -27.35 11.93
CA ASN A 69 -15.93 -26.66 10.94
C ASN A 69 -15.65 -25.18 11.29
N ALA A 70 -16.07 -24.68 12.46
CA ALA A 70 -15.81 -23.29 12.86
C ALA A 70 -14.32 -22.96 12.97
N TYR A 71 -13.48 -23.96 13.28
CA TYR A 71 -12.02 -23.76 13.32
C TYR A 71 -11.43 -23.37 11.97
N PHE A 72 -12.08 -23.67 10.84
CA PHE A 72 -11.58 -23.24 9.53
C PHE A 72 -11.67 -21.72 9.37
N ALA A 73 -12.77 -21.11 9.82
CA ALA A 73 -12.91 -19.66 9.80
C ALA A 73 -11.83 -18.99 10.65
N GLU A 74 -11.56 -19.55 11.83
CA GLU A 74 -10.49 -19.08 12.71
C GLU A 74 -9.11 -19.32 12.07
N GLY A 75 -8.81 -20.52 11.56
CA GLY A 75 -7.53 -20.81 10.91
C GLY A 75 -7.24 -19.90 9.71
N VAL A 76 -8.25 -19.61 8.89
CA VAL A 76 -8.14 -18.69 7.74
C VAL A 76 -7.85 -17.26 8.22
N GLN A 77 -8.54 -16.78 9.25
CA GLN A 77 -8.29 -15.45 9.80
C GLN A 77 -6.86 -15.31 10.34
N ASP A 78 -6.35 -16.33 11.06
CA ASP A 78 -4.99 -16.33 11.61
C ASP A 78 -3.92 -16.34 10.52
N GLU A 79 -4.13 -17.14 9.46
CA GLU A 79 -3.22 -17.20 8.33
C GLU A 79 -3.15 -15.84 7.61
N ILE A 80 -4.28 -15.16 7.43
CA ILE A 80 -4.34 -13.82 6.84
C ILE A 80 -3.60 -12.82 7.74
N LEU A 81 -3.87 -12.81 9.04
CA LEU A 81 -3.18 -11.92 10.00
C LEU A 81 -1.67 -12.16 9.96
N THR A 82 -1.24 -13.42 9.95
CA THR A 82 0.18 -13.81 9.92
C THR A 82 0.88 -13.34 8.63
N ARG A 83 0.19 -13.41 7.49
CA ARG A 83 0.73 -12.90 6.21
C ARG A 83 0.79 -11.38 6.18
N LEU A 84 -0.26 -10.70 6.63
CA LEU A 84 -0.30 -9.24 6.68
C LEU A 84 0.75 -8.66 7.65
N ALA A 85 1.01 -9.34 8.77
CA ALA A 85 2.01 -8.91 9.76
C ALA A 85 3.44 -8.86 9.21
N LYS A 86 3.72 -9.54 8.09
CA LYS A 86 5.03 -9.52 7.41
C LYS A 86 5.18 -8.37 6.42
N VAL A 87 4.11 -7.63 6.13
CA VAL A 87 4.15 -6.51 5.19
C VAL A 87 4.80 -5.31 5.88
N ALA A 88 5.92 -4.84 5.33
CA ALA A 88 6.63 -3.68 5.84
C ALA A 88 5.71 -2.44 5.84
N ASP A 89 5.82 -1.64 6.91
CA ASP A 89 5.05 -0.42 7.12
C ASP A 89 3.53 -0.59 7.20
N LEU A 90 3.01 -1.82 7.41
CA LEU A 90 1.58 -2.08 7.61
C LEU A 90 1.26 -2.33 9.08
N LYS A 91 0.46 -1.46 9.69
CA LYS A 91 -0.06 -1.70 11.05
C LYS A 91 -1.21 -2.70 10.98
N VAL A 92 -1.01 -3.88 11.56
CA VAL A 92 -2.04 -4.91 11.65
C VAL A 92 -2.64 -4.92 13.06
N ILE A 93 -3.98 -4.92 13.15
CA ILE A 93 -4.69 -5.04 14.43
C ILE A 93 -4.78 -6.51 14.85
N SER A 94 -4.54 -6.78 16.14
CA SER A 94 -4.59 -8.15 16.67
C SER A 94 -5.97 -8.77 16.57
N ARG A 95 -6.03 -10.10 16.41
CA ARG A 95 -7.27 -10.89 16.49
C ARG A 95 -8.09 -10.55 17.74
N THR A 96 -7.44 -10.51 18.90
CA THR A 96 -8.13 -10.26 20.18
C THR A 96 -8.88 -8.94 20.20
N SER A 97 -8.37 -7.92 19.51
CA SER A 97 -9.01 -6.61 19.39
C SER A 97 -10.22 -6.64 18.46
N THR A 98 -10.21 -7.51 17.43
CA THR A 98 -11.31 -7.62 16.46
C THR A 98 -12.38 -8.64 16.87
N GLN A 99 -12.08 -9.54 17.82
CA GLN A 99 -12.98 -10.62 18.25
C GLN A 99 -14.36 -10.12 18.71
N ARG A 100 -14.42 -8.93 19.33
CA ARG A 100 -15.68 -8.31 19.79
C ARG A 100 -16.64 -7.94 18.66
N PHE A 101 -16.19 -7.96 17.41
CA PHE A 101 -16.96 -7.62 16.22
C PHE A 101 -17.43 -8.85 15.42
N LYS A 102 -17.34 -10.07 15.98
CA LYS A 102 -17.68 -11.35 15.32
C LYS A 102 -19.10 -11.43 14.75
N SER A 103 -20.02 -10.62 15.26
CA SER A 103 -21.43 -10.62 14.85
C SER A 103 -21.92 -9.21 14.55
N ALA A 104 -21.03 -8.36 14.06
CA ALA A 104 -21.33 -6.96 13.82
C ALA A 104 -21.77 -6.74 12.36
N PRO A 105 -23.08 -6.57 12.08
CA PRO A 105 -23.57 -5.99 10.83
C PRO A 105 -23.41 -4.46 10.81
N SER A 106 -22.93 -3.87 11.90
CA SER A 106 -22.83 -2.43 12.11
C SER A 106 -21.73 -1.84 11.25
N ASP A 107 -22.05 -0.68 10.67
CA ASP A 107 -21.23 0.13 9.76
C ASP A 107 -19.72 -0.13 9.91
N LEU A 108 -19.13 -0.81 8.91
CA LEU A 108 -17.70 -1.13 8.86
C LEU A 108 -16.84 0.13 9.01
N ARG A 109 -17.35 1.29 8.58
CA ARG A 109 -16.67 2.57 8.76
C ARG A 109 -16.55 2.97 10.23
N GLU A 110 -17.56 2.69 11.04
CA GLU A 110 -17.51 2.92 12.49
C GLU A 110 -16.54 1.95 13.16
N ILE A 111 -16.55 0.68 12.75
CA ILE A 111 -15.59 -0.31 13.25
C ILE A 111 -14.16 0.12 12.92
N ALA A 112 -13.91 0.62 11.71
CA ALA A 112 -12.61 1.12 11.28
C ALA A 112 -12.13 2.28 12.16
N LYS A 113 -13.04 3.23 12.44
CA LYS A 113 -12.77 4.35 13.37
C LYS A 113 -12.46 3.87 14.78
N GLN A 114 -13.25 2.93 15.32
CA GLN A 114 -13.05 2.39 16.67
C GLN A 114 -11.74 1.60 16.80
N LEU A 115 -11.35 0.88 15.74
CA LEU A 115 -10.10 0.12 15.68
C LEU A 115 -8.89 0.99 15.34
N GLY A 116 -9.12 2.21 14.87
CA GLY A 116 -8.05 3.11 14.47
C GLY A 116 -7.33 2.63 13.20
N VAL A 117 -8.08 2.09 12.22
CA VAL A 117 -7.55 1.58 10.95
C VAL A 117 -8.13 2.28 9.73
N MET A 118 -7.38 2.24 8.62
CA MET A 118 -7.81 2.72 7.31
C MET A 118 -8.60 1.67 6.52
N HIS A 119 -8.22 0.39 6.66
CA HIS A 119 -8.79 -0.70 5.89
C HIS A 119 -9.32 -1.82 6.79
N ILE A 120 -10.38 -2.46 6.33
CA ILE A 120 -10.95 -3.65 6.97
C ILE A 120 -11.00 -4.79 5.97
N VAL A 121 -10.58 -5.97 6.43
CA VAL A 121 -10.83 -7.24 5.78
C VAL A 121 -11.97 -7.94 6.48
N GLU A 122 -12.99 -8.30 5.70
CA GLU A 122 -14.08 -9.19 6.12
C GLU A 122 -14.19 -10.36 5.16
N GLY A 123 -14.92 -11.39 5.58
CA GLY A 123 -15.07 -12.56 4.75
C GLY A 123 -15.84 -13.69 5.42
N SER A 124 -16.04 -14.74 4.65
CA SER A 124 -16.77 -15.93 5.07
C SER A 124 -16.04 -17.19 4.62
N VAL A 125 -16.05 -18.21 5.47
CA VAL A 125 -15.55 -19.55 5.15
C VAL A 125 -16.72 -20.53 5.15
N GLN A 126 -16.79 -21.33 4.10
CA GLN A 126 -17.74 -22.44 3.99
C GLN A 126 -16.99 -23.72 3.65
N LYS A 127 -17.05 -24.70 4.54
CA LYS A 127 -16.63 -26.07 4.24
C LYS A 127 -17.84 -26.91 3.88
N ALA A 128 -17.74 -27.60 2.74
CA ALA A 128 -18.72 -28.55 2.27
C ALA A 128 -17.98 -29.81 1.82
N ASN A 129 -18.15 -30.90 2.57
CA ASN A 129 -17.42 -32.15 2.37
C ASN A 129 -15.89 -31.88 2.37
N ASP A 130 -15.21 -32.21 1.28
CA ASP A 130 -13.76 -32.06 1.09
C ASP A 130 -13.35 -30.72 0.46
N GLN A 131 -14.30 -29.78 0.26
CA GLN A 131 -14.02 -28.47 -0.34
C GLN A 131 -14.18 -27.35 0.68
N VAL A 132 -13.25 -26.40 0.64
CA VAL A 132 -13.31 -25.15 1.41
C VAL A 132 -13.46 -23.98 0.44
N ARG A 133 -14.49 -23.17 0.64
CA ARG A 133 -14.75 -21.93 -0.08
C ARG A 133 -14.49 -20.77 0.86
N VAL A 134 -13.68 -19.82 0.42
CA VAL A 134 -13.34 -18.62 1.18
C VAL A 134 -13.69 -17.41 0.34
N ASN A 135 -14.52 -16.52 0.88
CA ASN A 135 -14.77 -15.20 0.30
C ASN A 135 -14.08 -14.17 1.19
N VAL A 136 -13.40 -13.20 0.56
CA VAL A 136 -12.67 -12.12 1.23
C VAL A 136 -12.97 -10.82 0.53
N GLN A 137 -13.21 -9.77 1.30
CA GLN A 137 -13.38 -8.41 0.80
C GLN A 137 -12.51 -7.44 1.61
N LEU A 138 -12.03 -6.40 0.92
CA LEU A 138 -11.26 -5.32 1.50
C LEU A 138 -12.04 -4.02 1.29
N ILE A 139 -12.27 -3.29 2.38
CA ILE A 139 -13.10 -2.08 2.44
C ILE A 139 -12.30 -0.93 3.04
#